data_AF-A0A848E6P2-F1
#
_entry.id   AF-A0A848E6P2-F1
#
_cell.length_a   1.000
_cell.length_b   1.000
_cell.length_c   1.000
_cell.angle_alpha   90.00
_cell.angle_beta   90.00
_cell.angle_gamma   90.00
#
_symmetry.space_group_name_H-M   'P 1'
#
loop_
_entity.id
_entity.type
_entity.pdbx_description
1 polymer ?
#
loop_
_entity_poly.entity_id
_entity_poly.type
_entity_poly.pdbx_seq_one_letter_code
_entity_poly.pdbx_strand_id
1 'polypeptide(L)'
;MQVKVKPTQDLKQLSENLQKRVKEVEIEDDALRVEISEEKLDVLERTPGVESFTADGQKIEGLKGRPVQERAYTYIESKRDLAEAVAATIQGYDLVVLNTERDWDLKALRKFNPDLKHLKQDRPVDMLDIDSTLQKEDESREYVGPDLSDEEVEVVYRFAFTGMQKDSQG
;
A
#
# COMPACT_ATOMS: atom_id res chain seq x y z
N MET A 1 -2.28 6.05 22.27
CA MET A 1 -3.32 7.10 22.13
C MET A 1 -4.47 6.56 21.29
N GLN A 2 -5.61 7.24 21.29
CA GLN A 2 -6.75 6.86 20.43
C GLN A 2 -6.98 7.96 19.39
N VAL A 3 -7.15 7.53 18.15
CA VAL A 3 -7.37 8.44 17.01
C VAL A 3 -8.63 8.04 16.26
N LYS A 4 -9.37 9.04 15.79
CA LYS A 4 -10.57 8.84 14.97
C LYS A 4 -10.18 8.94 13.51
N VAL A 5 -10.36 7.85 12.77
CA VAL A 5 -9.99 7.71 11.35
C VAL A 5 -11.24 7.73 10.49
N LYS A 6 -11.27 8.60 9.50
CA LYS A 6 -12.34 8.68 8.50
C LYS A 6 -11.91 7.89 7.26
N PRO A 7 -12.67 6.86 6.84
CA PRO A 7 -12.40 6.14 5.60
C PRO A 7 -12.82 6.98 4.39
N THR A 8 -12.14 6.76 3.26
CA THR A 8 -12.58 7.19 1.94
C THR A 8 -13.77 6.37 1.43
N GLN A 9 -13.72 5.07 1.69
CA GLN A 9 -14.72 4.07 1.33
C GLN A 9 -14.52 2.81 2.18
N ASP A 10 -15.46 1.86 2.07
CA ASP A 10 -15.50 0.54 2.73
C ASP A 10 -14.80 0.49 4.10
N LEU A 11 -15.58 0.87 5.11
CA LEU A 11 -15.13 0.97 6.50
C LEU A 11 -14.67 -0.40 7.05
N LYS A 12 -15.32 -1.50 6.64
CA LYS A 12 -14.95 -2.84 7.10
C LYS A 12 -13.60 -3.26 6.54
N GLN A 13 -13.40 -3.06 5.24
CA GLN A 13 -12.13 -3.39 4.60
C GLN A 13 -10.97 -2.56 5.14
N LEU A 14 -11.18 -1.26 5.38
CA LEU A 14 -10.15 -0.42 5.99
C LEU A 14 -9.81 -0.87 7.41
N SER A 15 -10.82 -1.29 8.19
CA SER A 15 -10.62 -1.83 9.54
C SER A 15 -9.69 -3.05 9.51
N GLU A 16 -9.98 -4.04 8.66
CA GLU A 16 -9.14 -5.23 8.48
C GLU A 16 -7.71 -4.89 8.06
N ASN A 17 -7.54 -3.89 7.19
CA ASN A 17 -6.24 -3.43 6.75
C ASN A 17 -5.43 -2.77 7.87
N LEU A 18 -6.08 -1.98 8.71
CA LEU A 18 -5.44 -1.28 9.84
C LEU A 18 -5.11 -2.23 10.99
N GLN A 19 -5.95 -3.23 11.27
CA GLN A 19 -5.71 -4.24 12.32
C GLN A 19 -4.37 -4.97 12.17
N LYS A 20 -3.80 -5.00 10.97
CA LYS A 20 -2.49 -5.61 10.68
C LYS A 20 -1.30 -4.76 11.15
N ARG A 21 -1.52 -3.47 11.43
CA ARG A 21 -0.46 -2.48 11.68
C ARG A 21 -0.56 -1.80 13.05
N VAL A 22 -1.77 -1.73 13.59
CA VAL A 22 -2.07 -1.02 14.83
C VAL A 22 -2.55 -2.00 15.90
N LYS A 23 -2.66 -1.54 17.15
CA LYS A 23 -2.97 -2.43 18.27
C LYS A 23 -4.42 -2.87 18.26
N GLU A 24 -5.33 -1.93 18.02
CA GLU A 24 -6.76 -2.15 18.09
C GLU A 24 -7.48 -1.23 17.11
N VAL A 25 -8.53 -1.75 16.47
CA VAL A 25 -9.39 -1.01 15.57
C VAL A 25 -10.84 -1.41 15.84
N GLU A 26 -11.64 -0.40 16.19
CA GLU A 26 -13.08 -0.54 16.41
C GLU A 26 -13.84 0.30 15.39
N ILE A 27 -14.96 -0.22 14.92
CA ILE A 27 -15.89 0.49 14.06
C ILE A 27 -16.85 1.29 14.94
N GLU A 28 -16.87 2.62 14.79
CA GLU A 28 -17.76 3.53 15.53
C GLU A 28 -18.47 4.46 14.54
N ASP A 29 -19.78 4.27 14.37
CA ASP A 29 -20.60 4.98 13.38
C ASP A 29 -20.00 4.90 11.95
N ASP A 30 -19.71 6.06 11.34
CA ASP A 30 -19.10 6.21 10.01
C ASP A 30 -17.56 6.38 10.07
N ALA A 31 -16.93 5.97 11.17
CA ALA A 31 -15.49 6.11 11.38
C ALA A 31 -14.88 4.87 12.06
N LEU A 32 -13.54 4.87 12.13
CA LEU A 32 -12.78 3.89 12.89
C LEU A 32 -12.13 4.57 14.08
N ARG A 33 -12.21 3.94 15.25
CA ARG A 33 -11.40 4.28 16.41
C ARG A 33 -10.20 3.36 16.44
N VAL A 34 -9.01 3.95 16.42
CA VAL A 34 -7.76 3.21 16.29
C VAL A 34 -6.88 3.50 17.52
N GLU A 35 -6.40 2.44 18.18
CA GLU A 35 -5.33 2.56 19.17
C GLU A 35 -3.97 2.44 18.49
N ILE A 36 -3.24 3.55 18.51
CA ILE A 36 -1.90 3.67 17.94
C ILE A 36 -1.00 4.47 18.88
N SER A 37 0.31 4.28 18.78
CA SER A 37 1.28 5.11 19.50
C SER A 37 1.67 6.34 18.67
N GLU A 38 2.07 7.42 19.35
CA GLU A 38 2.35 8.72 18.69
C GLU A 38 3.47 8.58 17.65
N GLU A 39 4.48 7.76 17.95
CA GLU A 39 5.60 7.48 17.05
C GLU A 39 5.22 6.66 15.80
N LYS A 40 3.96 6.21 15.68
CA LYS A 40 3.45 5.43 14.55
C LYS A 40 2.31 6.14 13.79
N LEU A 41 2.07 7.42 14.03
CA LEU A 41 1.02 8.16 13.29
C LEU A 41 1.24 8.15 11.77
N ASP A 42 2.49 8.07 11.31
CA ASP A 42 2.84 7.98 9.89
C ASP A 42 2.27 6.72 9.20
N VAL A 43 1.91 5.68 9.96
CA VAL A 43 1.20 4.50 9.45
C VAL A 43 -0.15 4.90 8.86
N LEU A 44 -0.88 5.80 9.51
CA LEU A 44 -2.20 6.24 9.05
C LEU A 44 -2.10 7.16 7.83
N GLU A 45 -1.09 8.02 7.79
CA GLU A 45 -0.77 8.87 6.64
C GLU A 45 -0.44 8.06 5.38
N ARG A 46 0.05 6.82 5.55
CA ARG A 46 0.48 5.94 4.45
C ARG A 46 -0.44 4.76 4.19
N THR A 47 -1.57 4.65 4.90
CA THR A 47 -2.50 3.54 4.69
C THR A 47 -3.51 3.91 3.60
N PRO A 48 -3.55 3.18 2.47
CA PRO A 48 -4.59 3.38 1.46
C PRO A 48 -5.98 3.23 2.06
N GLY A 49 -6.89 4.12 1.68
CA GLY A 49 -8.25 4.17 2.16
C GLY A 49 -8.48 5.13 3.33
N VAL A 50 -7.45 5.65 3.99
CA VAL A 50 -7.59 6.68 5.03
C VAL A 50 -7.79 8.05 4.38
N GLU A 51 -8.97 8.66 4.54
CA GLU A 51 -9.23 10.02 4.03
C GLU A 51 -8.56 11.06 4.93
N SER A 52 -8.80 10.96 6.23
CA SER A 52 -8.23 11.84 7.25
C SER A 52 -8.34 11.18 8.62
N PHE A 53 -7.56 11.66 9.59
CA PHE A 53 -7.68 11.23 10.98
C PHE A 53 -7.47 12.40 11.94
N THR A 54 -8.00 12.29 13.15
CA THR A 54 -7.84 13.29 14.20
C THR A 54 -6.96 12.75 15.32
N ALA A 55 -5.83 13.40 15.54
CA ALA A 55 -4.90 13.15 16.64
C ALA A 55 -4.72 14.44 17.45
N ASP A 56 -4.87 14.38 18.77
CA ASP A 56 -4.72 15.54 19.68
C ASP A 56 -5.54 16.79 19.26
N GLY A 57 -6.74 16.56 18.73
CA GLY A 57 -7.65 17.61 18.26
C GLY A 57 -7.28 18.22 16.91
N GLN A 58 -6.17 17.81 16.29
CA GLN A 58 -5.77 18.24 14.95
C GLN A 58 -6.22 17.22 13.91
N LYS A 59 -6.85 17.72 12.84
CA LYS A 59 -7.22 16.91 11.67
C LYS A 59 -6.03 16.85 10.71
N ILE A 60 -5.59 15.64 10.39
CA ILE A 60 -4.47 15.34 9.49
C ILE A 60 -5.02 14.61 8.27
N GLU A 61 -4.51 14.92 7.07
CA GLU A 61 -4.87 14.21 5.85
C GLU A 61 -4.22 12.82 5.79
N GLY A 62 -4.97 11.82 5.32
CA GLY A 62 -4.43 10.49 5.04
C GLY A 62 -4.02 10.33 3.58
N LEU A 63 -3.61 9.11 3.21
CA LEU A 63 -3.18 8.79 1.85
C LEU A 63 -4.30 8.88 0.81
N LYS A 64 -5.56 8.84 1.25
CA LYS A 64 -6.75 8.66 0.39
C LYS A 64 -6.64 7.35 -0.40
N GLY A 65 -7.16 7.30 -1.62
CA GLY A 65 -7.22 6.07 -2.41
C GLY A 65 -8.31 5.11 -1.93
N ARG A 66 -8.12 3.82 -2.17
CA ARG A 66 -9.05 2.76 -1.77
C ARG A 66 -8.40 1.86 -0.73
N PRO A 67 -9.13 1.37 0.28
CA PRO A 67 -8.67 0.25 1.10
C PRO A 67 -8.25 -0.91 0.20
N VAL A 68 -7.12 -1.53 0.53
CA VAL A 68 -6.62 -2.71 -0.16
C VAL A 68 -7.62 -3.86 -0.02
N GLN A 69 -8.00 -4.49 -1.14
CA GLN A 69 -9.06 -5.51 -1.20
C GLN A 69 -8.87 -6.57 -2.29
N GLU A 70 -8.36 -6.19 -3.46
CA GLU A 70 -8.21 -7.07 -4.62
C GLU A 70 -6.75 -7.48 -4.76
N ARG A 71 -6.42 -8.65 -5.31
CA ARG A 71 -5.02 -9.07 -5.46
C ARG A 71 -4.52 -8.88 -6.88
N ALA A 72 -3.25 -8.52 -7.02
CA ALA A 72 -2.57 -8.49 -8.32
C ALA A 72 -1.12 -8.99 -8.19
N TYR A 73 -0.62 -9.63 -9.24
CA TYR A 73 0.80 -9.94 -9.36
C TYR A 73 1.59 -8.76 -9.90
N THR A 74 2.87 -8.68 -9.53
CA THR A 74 3.82 -7.77 -10.16
C THR A 74 5.25 -8.28 -10.12
N TYR A 75 6.09 -7.82 -11.05
CA TYR A 75 7.55 -7.86 -10.96
C TYR A 75 8.05 -6.44 -10.71
N ILE A 76 9.18 -6.32 -9.99
CA ILE A 76 9.82 -5.03 -9.76
C ILE A 76 11.26 -5.13 -10.24
N GLU A 77 11.53 -4.58 -11.41
CA GLU A 77 12.84 -4.56 -12.07
C GLU A 77 13.33 -3.12 -12.27
N SER A 78 12.40 -2.17 -12.34
CA SER A 78 12.65 -0.77 -12.65
C SER A 78 12.01 0.19 -11.64
N LYS A 79 12.36 1.48 -11.75
CA LYS A 79 11.69 2.54 -11.00
C LYS A 79 10.21 2.66 -11.34
N ARG A 80 9.88 2.45 -12.62
CA ARG A 80 8.51 2.53 -13.14
C ARG A 80 7.65 1.45 -12.50
N ASP A 81 8.15 0.23 -12.42
CA ASP A 81 7.43 -0.89 -11.82
C ASP A 81 7.12 -0.64 -10.35
N LEU A 82 8.08 -0.07 -9.59
CA LEU A 82 7.81 0.33 -8.20
C LEU A 82 6.74 1.44 -8.14
N ALA A 83 6.82 2.45 -9.00
CA ALA A 83 5.84 3.53 -9.02
C ALA A 83 4.43 3.00 -9.35
N GLU A 84 4.32 2.12 -10.34
CA GLU A 84 3.08 1.46 -10.73
C GLU A 84 2.55 0.56 -9.60
N ALA A 85 3.42 -0.18 -8.91
CA ALA A 85 3.04 -0.99 -7.74
C ALA A 85 2.53 -0.14 -6.57
N VAL A 86 3.17 1.00 -6.28
CA VAL A 86 2.68 1.94 -5.24
C VAL A 86 1.32 2.51 -5.64
N ALA A 87 1.17 2.95 -6.89
CA ALA A 87 -0.09 3.51 -7.38
C ALA A 87 -1.22 2.45 -7.39
N ALA A 88 -0.94 1.21 -7.81
CA ALA A 88 -1.89 0.11 -7.74
C ALA A 88 -2.31 -0.20 -6.29
N THR A 89 -1.35 -0.16 -5.35
CA THR A 89 -1.66 -0.31 -3.91
C THR A 89 -2.61 0.78 -3.42
N ILE A 90 -2.39 2.04 -3.83
CA ILE A 90 -3.28 3.17 -3.50
C ILE A 90 -4.67 2.99 -4.14
N GLN A 91 -4.75 2.34 -5.29
CA GLN A 91 -6.00 1.99 -5.97
C GLN A 91 -6.72 0.77 -5.36
N GLY A 92 -6.15 0.14 -4.33
CA GLY A 92 -6.78 -0.94 -3.58
C GLY A 92 -6.27 -2.35 -3.89
N TYR A 93 -5.12 -2.47 -4.55
CA TYR A 93 -4.53 -3.77 -4.86
C TYR A 93 -3.52 -4.27 -3.81
N ASP A 94 -3.75 -5.49 -3.32
CA ASP A 94 -2.86 -6.29 -2.51
C ASP A 94 -1.88 -7.04 -3.42
N LEU A 95 -0.61 -6.66 -3.38
CA LEU A 95 0.38 -7.12 -4.35
C LEU A 95 1.08 -8.40 -3.90
N VAL A 96 1.23 -9.30 -4.87
CA VAL A 96 2.16 -10.43 -4.79
C VAL A 96 3.31 -10.15 -5.75
N VAL A 97 4.48 -9.83 -5.19
CA VAL A 97 5.68 -9.54 -5.96
C VAL A 97 6.43 -10.83 -6.27
N LEU A 98 6.71 -11.05 -7.54
CA LEU A 98 7.46 -12.18 -8.07
C LEU A 98 8.91 -11.78 -8.33
N ASN A 99 9.80 -12.75 -8.14
CA ASN A 99 11.24 -12.72 -8.39
C ASN A 99 11.87 -11.32 -8.57
N THR A 100 12.00 -10.57 -7.48
CA THR A 100 12.74 -9.30 -7.46
C THR A 100 13.97 -9.38 -6.55
N GLU A 101 15.08 -8.82 -7.01
CA GLU A 101 16.30 -8.59 -6.24
C GLU A 101 16.36 -7.17 -5.64
N ARG A 102 15.32 -6.36 -5.85
CA ARG A 102 15.26 -4.94 -5.46
C ARG A 102 14.74 -4.80 -4.03
N ASP A 103 15.49 -5.34 -3.06
CA ASP A 103 15.10 -5.38 -1.63
C ASP A 103 14.70 -4.02 -1.06
N TRP A 104 15.36 -2.95 -1.48
CA TRP A 104 15.05 -1.60 -1.01
C TRP A 104 13.69 -1.10 -1.51
N ASP A 105 13.33 -1.45 -2.75
CA ASP A 105 12.05 -1.10 -3.37
C ASP A 105 10.92 -1.89 -2.73
N LEU A 106 11.14 -3.19 -2.45
CA LEU A 106 10.21 -4.00 -1.66
C LEU A 106 9.98 -3.41 -0.26
N LYS A 107 11.05 -2.98 0.42
CA LYS A 107 10.95 -2.35 1.74
C LYS A 107 10.15 -1.05 1.70
N ALA A 108 10.29 -0.26 0.63
CA ALA A 108 9.51 0.95 0.43
C ALA A 108 8.03 0.64 0.19
N LEU A 109 7.73 -0.33 -0.68
CA LEU A 109 6.36 -0.74 -1.02
C LEU A 109 5.61 -1.29 0.20
N ARG A 110 6.31 -2.01 1.10
CA ARG A 110 5.73 -2.53 2.35
C ARG A 110 5.15 -1.48 3.30
N LYS A 111 5.55 -0.21 3.17
CA LYS A 111 4.94 0.88 3.94
C LYS A 111 3.47 1.11 3.55
N PHE A 112 3.13 0.84 2.30
CA PHE A 112 1.77 1.01 1.76
C PHE A 112 1.03 -0.31 1.74
N ASN A 113 1.75 -1.43 1.52
CA ASN A 113 1.21 -2.78 1.53
C ASN A 113 2.03 -3.73 2.46
N PRO A 114 1.73 -3.82 3.76
CA PRO A 114 2.54 -4.55 4.74
C PRO A 114 2.51 -6.06 4.51
N ASP A 115 1.37 -6.59 4.06
CA ASP A 115 1.12 -8.02 3.83
C ASP A 115 1.62 -8.50 2.48
N LEU A 116 2.22 -7.59 1.69
CA LEU A 116 2.80 -7.89 0.40
C LEU A 116 3.58 -9.20 0.45
N LYS A 117 3.18 -10.14 -0.39
CA LYS A 117 3.86 -11.42 -0.51
C LYS A 117 4.98 -11.26 -1.51
N HIS A 118 6.18 -11.73 -1.15
CA HIS A 118 7.30 -11.81 -2.07
C HIS A 118 7.62 -13.28 -2.30
N LEU A 119 7.46 -13.74 -3.52
CA LEU A 119 7.68 -15.13 -3.91
C LEU A 119 8.92 -15.21 -4.79
N LYS A 120 9.84 -16.12 -4.44
CA LYS A 120 11.04 -16.42 -5.24
C LYS A 120 10.71 -17.34 -6.42
N GLN A 121 9.77 -16.91 -7.25
CA GLN A 121 9.30 -17.65 -8.41
C GLN A 121 9.19 -16.70 -9.59
N ASP A 122 9.51 -17.20 -10.77
CA ASP A 122 9.52 -16.42 -12.02
C ASP A 122 8.14 -16.27 -12.66
N ARG A 123 7.13 -16.99 -12.14
CA ARG A 123 5.78 -17.00 -12.70
C ARG A 123 4.73 -17.02 -11.60
N PRO A 124 3.54 -16.44 -11.85
CA PRO A 124 2.38 -16.59 -11.00
C PRO A 124 2.07 -18.05 -10.69
N VAL A 125 1.68 -18.34 -9.45
CA VAL A 125 1.13 -19.65 -9.10
C VAL A 125 -0.38 -19.57 -9.21
N ASP A 126 -0.97 -20.41 -10.06
CA ASP A 126 -2.42 -20.40 -10.28
C ASP A 126 -3.20 -20.72 -8.98
N MET A 127 -2.61 -21.45 -8.04
CA MET A 127 -3.22 -21.76 -6.72
C MET A 127 -3.50 -20.55 -5.82
N LEU A 128 -3.01 -19.35 -6.17
CA LEU A 128 -3.29 -18.14 -5.39
C LEU A 128 -4.60 -17.45 -5.79
N ASP A 129 -5.29 -17.95 -6.83
CA ASP A 129 -6.56 -17.43 -7.37
C ASP A 129 -6.49 -15.90 -7.60
N ILE A 130 -5.44 -15.47 -8.31
CA ILE A 130 -5.20 -14.08 -8.67
C ILE A 130 -5.34 -13.94 -10.18
N ASP A 131 -6.39 -13.22 -10.58
CA ASP A 131 -6.75 -13.00 -11.98
C ASP A 131 -6.20 -11.69 -12.55
N SER A 132 -5.58 -10.84 -11.74
CA SER A 132 -5.08 -9.51 -12.15
C SER A 132 -3.55 -9.41 -12.07
N THR A 133 -3.00 -8.52 -12.90
CA THR A 133 -1.54 -8.33 -13.06
C THR A 133 -1.20 -6.87 -13.36
N LEU A 134 0.01 -6.44 -12.98
CA LEU A 134 0.56 -5.15 -13.40
C LEU A 134 1.46 -5.27 -14.65
N GLN A 135 1.55 -6.47 -15.24
CA GLN A 135 2.39 -6.74 -16.40
C GLN A 135 1.53 -6.73 -17.65
N LYS A 136 1.79 -5.77 -18.53
CA LYS A 136 1.00 -5.56 -19.73
C LYS A 136 1.15 -6.71 -20.73
N GLU A 137 2.29 -7.38 -20.67
CA GLU A 137 2.65 -8.53 -21.50
C GLU A 137 2.06 -9.87 -21.02
N ASP A 138 1.49 -9.94 -19.80
CA ASP A 138 0.82 -11.15 -19.32
C ASP A 138 -0.62 -11.20 -19.83
N GLU A 139 -0.81 -11.85 -20.98
CA GLU A 139 -2.13 -12.03 -21.61
C GLU A 139 -3.06 -13.01 -20.86
N SER A 140 -2.56 -13.71 -19.83
CA SER A 140 -3.35 -14.70 -19.08
C SER A 140 -4.21 -14.09 -17.96
N ARG A 141 -3.98 -12.81 -17.63
CA ARG A 141 -4.57 -12.09 -16.50
C ARG A 141 -5.06 -10.71 -16.93
N GLU A 142 -5.98 -10.14 -16.17
CA GLU A 142 -6.45 -8.78 -16.38
C GLU A 142 -5.36 -7.77 -16.00
N TYR A 143 -4.93 -6.96 -16.95
CA TYR A 143 -4.02 -5.86 -16.68
C TYR A 143 -4.73 -4.75 -15.90
N VAL A 144 -4.26 -4.48 -14.69
CA VAL A 144 -4.79 -3.44 -13.78
C VAL A 144 -3.75 -2.37 -13.46
N GLY A 145 -2.66 -2.32 -14.23
CA GLY A 145 -1.60 -1.33 -14.06
C GLY A 145 -2.08 0.09 -14.33
N PRO A 146 -1.67 1.08 -13.51
CA PRO A 146 -1.97 2.48 -13.75
C PRO A 146 -1.17 3.01 -14.94
N ASP A 147 -1.81 3.82 -15.78
CA ASP A 147 -1.13 4.50 -16.89
C ASP A 147 -0.43 5.77 -16.37
N LEU A 148 0.86 5.63 -16.01
CA LEU A 148 1.68 6.72 -15.46
C LEU A 148 2.61 7.31 -16.52
N SER A 149 2.60 8.64 -16.65
CA SER A 149 3.63 9.38 -17.38
C SER A 149 4.99 9.30 -16.67
N ASP A 150 6.08 9.60 -17.40
CA ASP A 150 7.43 9.58 -16.82
C ASP A 150 7.61 10.56 -15.65
N GLU A 151 6.92 11.71 -15.70
CA GLU A 151 6.92 12.69 -14.61
C GLU A 151 6.23 12.14 -13.36
N GLU A 152 5.07 11.48 -13.53
CA GLU A 152 4.35 10.83 -12.43
C GLU A 152 5.15 9.68 -11.82
N VAL A 153 5.84 8.89 -12.65
CA VAL A 153 6.72 7.82 -12.18
C VAL A 153 7.77 8.36 -11.22
N GLU A 154 8.47 9.44 -11.57
CA GLU A 154 9.51 10.00 -10.70
C GLU A 154 8.92 10.59 -9.41
N VAL A 155 7.75 11.21 -9.46
CA VAL A 155 7.05 11.74 -8.27
C VAL A 155 6.66 10.59 -7.32
N VAL A 156 5.99 9.56 -7.83
CA VAL A 156 5.53 8.41 -7.02
C VAL A 156 6.73 7.62 -6.49
N TYR A 157 7.75 7.42 -7.32
CA TYR A 157 8.99 6.75 -6.89
C TYR A 157 9.64 7.49 -5.72
N ARG A 158 9.81 8.81 -5.79
CA ARG A 158 10.33 9.61 -4.67
C ARG A 158 9.42 9.54 -3.44
N PHE A 159 8.12 9.63 -3.65
CA PHE A 159 7.13 9.51 -2.58
C PHE A 159 7.29 8.21 -1.80
N ALA A 160 7.51 7.08 -2.47
CA ALA A 160 7.69 5.76 -1.83
C ALA A 160 8.84 5.74 -0.79
N PHE A 161 9.92 6.48 -1.07
CA PHE A 161 11.08 6.60 -0.19
C PHE A 161 10.98 7.74 0.83
N THR A 162 9.89 8.51 0.85
CA THR A 162 9.71 9.56 1.85
C THR A 162 9.74 8.96 3.26
N GLY A 163 10.52 9.60 4.15
CA GLY A 163 10.74 9.11 5.52
C GLY A 163 11.58 7.85 5.64
N MET A 164 12.15 7.31 4.55
CA MET A 164 13.25 6.35 4.64
C MET A 164 14.56 7.10 4.80
N GLN A 165 15.18 7.00 5.96
CA GLN A 165 16.62 7.21 6.04
C GLN A 165 17.26 6.12 5.18
N LYS A 166 18.04 6.49 4.16
CA LYS A 166 19.11 5.59 3.74
C LYS A 166 19.99 5.50 4.98
N ASP A 167 20.05 4.34 5.62
CA ASP A 167 21.16 4.01 6.51
C ASP A 167 22.42 4.05 5.65
N SER A 168 22.92 5.27 5.45
CA SER A 168 24.14 5.55 4.69
C SER A 168 25.26 5.37 5.69
N GLN A 169 25.85 4.17 5.62
CA GLN A 169 27.23 3.85 5.99
C GLN A 169 27.55 3.75 7.49
N GLY A 170 27.69 2.51 7.94
CA GLY A 170 28.92 2.13 8.64
C GLY A 170 30.07 1.96 7.65
#